data_AF-A0A6A5ZI97-F1
#
_entry.id   AF-A0A6A5ZI97-F1
#
_cell.length_a   1.000
_cell.length_b   1.000
_cell.length_c   1.000
_cell.angle_alpha   90.00
_cell.angle_beta   90.00
_cell.angle_gamma   90.00
#
_symmetry.space_group_name_H-M   'P 1'
#
loop_
_entity.id
_entity.type
_entity.pdbx_description
1 polymer ?
#
loop_
_entity_poly.entity_id
_entity_poly.type
_entity_poly.pdbx_seq_one_letter_code
_entity_poly.pdbx_strand_id
1 'polypeptide(L)'
;MLLRAIRYHYFEFKAGGLKCRWAELQQKHRTCEGDVQAQSLFDEFETFVLETDEVLTSLSRIFREDSEMAHAPTVPRDAMDTRYRRKLHDPHTGNLAPNGRPASDYGVVGESVSPEFATIWDVPESPLRGFILRRIIEPIYDHVFVRLCDAYSSYRGRPSGNHEKEIYEGPLDLFVSAVECLVAAVSLAVPVIVILNLNTQKQRLVAATCLTLVFPFVALLLSKQAQPIFQLTAGFWAVVVVFLSTANLRR
;
A
#
# COMPACT_ATOMS: atom_id res chain seq x y z
N MET A 1 4.52 -12.68 -16.51
CA MET A 1 4.54 -11.78 -17.69
C MET A 1 4.23 -12.51 -19.00
N LEU A 2 4.76 -13.72 -19.25
CA LEU A 2 4.54 -14.45 -20.50
C LEU A 2 3.05 -14.69 -20.85
N LEU A 3 2.26 -15.21 -19.90
CA LEU A 3 0.82 -15.44 -20.09
C LEU A 3 0.02 -14.17 -20.39
N ARG A 4 0.45 -13.03 -19.82
CA ARG A 4 -0.15 -11.70 -20.05
C ARG A 4 0.15 -11.22 -21.47
N ALA A 5 1.41 -11.36 -21.91
CA ALA A 5 1.81 -11.04 -23.27
C ALA A 5 1.11 -11.94 -24.30
N ILE A 6 0.98 -13.25 -24.02
CA ILE A 6 0.26 -14.20 -24.89
C ILE A 6 -1.23 -13.83 -25.00
N ARG A 7 -1.90 -13.53 -23.87
CA ARG A 7 -3.30 -13.07 -23.89
C ARG A 7 -3.47 -11.78 -24.66
N TYR A 8 -2.63 -10.79 -24.39
CA TYR A 8 -2.67 -9.50 -25.08
C TYR A 8 -2.52 -9.69 -26.60
N HIS A 9 -1.51 -10.44 -27.05
CA HIS A 9 -1.30 -10.71 -28.48
C HIS A 9 -2.43 -11.51 -29.13
N TYR A 10 -3.05 -12.44 -28.40
CA TYR A 10 -4.21 -13.17 -28.90
C TYR A 10 -5.42 -12.25 -29.17
N PHE A 11 -5.72 -11.33 -28.24
CA PHE A 11 -6.82 -10.38 -28.41
C PHE A 11 -6.48 -9.27 -29.41
N GLU A 12 -5.23 -8.85 -29.49
CA GLU A 12 -4.73 -7.93 -30.52
C GLU A 12 -4.87 -8.54 -31.93
N PHE A 13 -4.51 -9.82 -32.09
CA PHE A 13 -4.70 -10.56 -33.33
C PHE A 13 -6.19 -10.67 -33.71
N LYS A 14 -7.07 -11.00 -32.75
CA LYS A 14 -8.52 -11.01 -32.98
C LYS A 14 -9.06 -9.62 -33.38
N ALA A 15 -8.61 -8.57 -32.72
CA ALA A 15 -8.99 -7.19 -33.06
C ALA A 15 -8.52 -6.79 -34.46
N GLY A 16 -7.33 -7.25 -34.87
CA GLY A 16 -6.83 -7.12 -36.24
C GLY A 16 -7.74 -7.82 -37.26
N GLY A 17 -8.17 -9.05 -36.97
CA GLY A 17 -9.11 -9.80 -37.81
C GLY A 17 -10.47 -9.10 -37.97
N LEU A 18 -10.99 -8.50 -36.90
CA LEU A 18 -12.23 -7.71 -36.94
C LEU A 18 -12.11 -6.46 -37.83
N LYS A 19 -10.94 -5.79 -37.86
CA LYS A 19 -10.69 -4.66 -38.76
C LYS A 19 -10.73 -5.07 -40.23
N CYS A 20 -10.17 -6.23 -40.57
CA CYS A 20 -10.22 -6.77 -41.94
C CYS A 20 -11.66 -7.11 -42.35
N ARG A 21 -12.42 -7.82 -41.49
CA ARG A 21 -13.85 -8.11 -41.74
C ARG A 21 -14.70 -6.86 -41.86
N TRP A 22 -14.42 -5.82 -41.09
CA TRP A 22 -15.12 -4.54 -41.21
C TRP A 22 -14.90 -3.90 -42.59
N ALA A 23 -13.67 -3.91 -43.10
CA ALA A 23 -13.37 -3.39 -44.43
C ALA A 23 -14.09 -4.19 -45.53
N GLU A 24 -14.16 -5.52 -45.39
CA GLU A 24 -14.91 -6.40 -46.29
C GLU A 24 -16.42 -6.11 -46.26
N LEU A 25 -17.01 -5.95 -45.08
CA LEU A 25 -18.43 -5.59 -44.92
C LEU A 25 -18.74 -4.22 -45.54
N GLN A 26 -17.87 -3.22 -45.34
CA GLN A 26 -18.02 -1.92 -45.97
C GLN A 26 -17.95 -1.99 -47.50
N GLN A 27 -17.07 -2.85 -48.03
CA GLN A 27 -16.95 -3.06 -49.47
C GLN A 27 -18.20 -3.74 -50.02
N LYS A 28 -18.71 -4.80 -49.35
CA LYS A 28 -19.95 -5.49 -49.73
C LYS A 28 -21.17 -4.55 -49.72
N HIS A 29 -21.28 -3.68 -48.72
CA HIS A 29 -22.36 -2.70 -48.63
C HIS A 29 -22.35 -1.74 -49.82
N ARG A 30 -21.18 -1.31 -50.28
CA ARG A 30 -21.04 -0.42 -51.45
C ARG A 30 -21.43 -1.09 -52.77
N THR A 31 -21.41 -2.42 -52.84
CA THR A 31 -21.66 -3.19 -54.07
C THR A 31 -23.02 -3.89 -54.09
N CYS A 32 -23.81 -3.85 -53.02
CA CYS A 32 -25.12 -4.50 -52.98
C CYS A 32 -26.18 -3.67 -53.71
N GLU A 33 -26.85 -4.28 -54.68
CA GLU A 33 -28.03 -3.75 -55.35
C GLU A 33 -29.18 -4.75 -55.20
N GLY A 34 -30.18 -4.42 -54.35
CA GLY A 34 -31.42 -5.19 -54.18
C GLY A 34 -31.79 -5.56 -52.74
N ASP A 35 -33.09 -5.62 -52.44
CA ASP A 35 -33.64 -5.81 -51.08
C ASP A 35 -33.26 -7.15 -50.42
N VAL A 36 -33.16 -8.24 -51.20
CA VAL A 36 -32.80 -9.57 -50.67
C VAL A 36 -31.33 -9.63 -50.24
N GLN A 37 -30.45 -8.87 -50.92
CA GLN A 37 -29.04 -8.75 -50.53
C GLN A 37 -28.87 -7.85 -49.30
N ALA A 38 -29.73 -6.84 -49.14
CA ALA A 38 -29.72 -5.95 -47.98
C ALA A 38 -30.04 -6.70 -46.67
N GLN A 39 -31.01 -7.62 -46.67
CA GLN A 39 -31.37 -8.42 -45.49
C GLN A 39 -30.21 -9.33 -45.04
N SER A 40 -29.61 -10.07 -45.98
CA SER A 40 -28.45 -10.94 -45.68
C SER A 40 -27.25 -10.15 -45.19
N LEU A 41 -27.03 -8.93 -45.69
CA LEU A 41 -25.93 -8.07 -45.26
C LEU A 41 -26.19 -7.49 -43.85
N PHE A 42 -27.45 -7.26 -43.51
CA PHE A 42 -27.86 -6.86 -42.16
C PHE A 42 -27.60 -7.97 -41.14
N ASP A 43 -27.95 -9.23 -41.44
CA ASP A 43 -27.67 -10.38 -40.57
C ASP A 43 -26.16 -10.61 -40.38
N GLU A 44 -25.37 -10.43 -41.45
CA GLU A 44 -23.90 -10.52 -41.40
C GLU A 44 -23.30 -9.38 -40.55
N PHE A 45 -23.88 -8.18 -40.64
CA PHE A 45 -23.51 -7.03 -39.82
C PHE A 45 -23.87 -7.24 -38.34
N GLU A 46 -25.07 -7.74 -38.02
CA GLU A 46 -25.49 -8.03 -36.65
C GLU A 46 -24.55 -9.06 -36.00
N THR A 47 -24.22 -10.12 -36.73
CA THR A 47 -23.25 -11.13 -36.27
C THR A 47 -21.88 -10.51 -36.01
N PHE A 48 -21.40 -9.65 -36.90
CA PHE A 48 -20.13 -8.93 -36.73
C PHE A 48 -20.14 -8.01 -35.50
N VAL A 49 -21.25 -7.31 -35.24
CA VAL A 49 -21.39 -6.43 -34.07
C VAL A 49 -21.33 -7.25 -32.78
N LEU A 50 -22.03 -8.39 -32.70
CA LEU A 50 -22.03 -9.27 -31.53
C LEU A 50 -20.63 -9.85 -31.25
N GLU A 51 -19.94 -10.32 -32.28
CA GLU A 51 -18.56 -10.82 -32.15
C GLU A 51 -17.60 -9.71 -31.69
N THR A 52 -17.78 -8.49 -32.19
CA THR A 52 -16.96 -7.34 -31.81
C THR A 52 -17.20 -6.96 -30.34
N ASP A 53 -18.45 -6.95 -29.90
CA ASP A 53 -18.83 -6.67 -28.51
C ASP A 53 -18.25 -7.70 -27.54
N GLU A 54 -18.27 -8.99 -27.89
CA GLU A 54 -17.67 -10.05 -27.07
C GLU A 54 -16.15 -9.85 -26.91
N VAL A 55 -15.46 -9.51 -28.00
CA VAL A 55 -14.01 -9.27 -27.99
C VAL A 55 -13.68 -8.01 -27.19
N LEU A 56 -14.43 -6.93 -27.36
CA LEU A 56 -14.23 -5.68 -26.60
C LEU A 56 -14.52 -5.85 -25.11
N THR A 57 -15.58 -6.57 -24.76
CA THR A 57 -15.92 -6.89 -23.37
C THR A 57 -14.83 -7.73 -22.71
N SER A 58 -14.31 -8.72 -23.43
CA SER A 58 -13.19 -9.54 -22.96
C SER A 58 -11.91 -8.71 -22.74
N LEU A 59 -11.59 -7.80 -23.67
CA LEU A 59 -10.47 -6.86 -23.53
C LEU A 59 -10.66 -5.91 -22.34
N SER A 60 -11.84 -5.31 -22.21
CA SER A 60 -12.18 -4.41 -21.10
C SER A 60 -12.02 -5.10 -19.75
N ARG A 61 -12.52 -6.33 -19.63
CA ARG A 61 -12.36 -7.16 -18.44
C ARG A 61 -10.89 -7.44 -18.13
N ILE A 62 -10.09 -7.79 -19.13
CA ILE A 62 -8.65 -8.02 -18.95
C ILE A 62 -7.94 -6.76 -18.49
N PHE A 63 -8.22 -5.59 -19.10
CA PHE A 63 -7.64 -4.33 -18.67
C PHE A 63 -8.04 -3.96 -17.25
N ARG A 64 -9.29 -4.23 -16.87
CA ARG A 64 -9.77 -4.01 -15.51
C ARG A 64 -9.04 -4.92 -14.52
N GLU A 65 -8.97 -6.22 -14.80
CA GLU A 65 -8.23 -7.20 -13.97
C GLU A 65 -6.74 -6.82 -13.88
N ASP A 66 -6.12 -6.40 -14.98
CA ASP A 66 -4.72 -5.96 -15.01
C ASP A 66 -4.50 -4.66 -14.23
N SER A 67 -5.44 -3.73 -14.30
CA SER A 67 -5.44 -2.48 -13.55
C SER A 67 -5.61 -2.76 -12.06
N GLU A 68 -6.58 -3.60 -11.69
CA GLU A 68 -6.81 -4.07 -10.32
C GLU A 68 -5.59 -4.82 -9.79
N MET A 69 -4.91 -5.62 -10.60
CA MET A 69 -3.66 -6.30 -10.22
C MET A 69 -2.47 -5.34 -10.12
N ALA A 70 -2.38 -4.33 -10.98
CA ALA A 70 -1.34 -3.30 -10.91
C ALA A 70 -1.54 -2.36 -9.70
N HIS A 71 -2.79 -2.19 -9.28
CA HIS A 71 -3.20 -1.43 -8.10
C HIS A 71 -3.44 -2.31 -6.88
N ALA A 72 -3.20 -3.62 -6.97
CA ALA A 72 -3.36 -4.52 -5.85
C ALA A 72 -2.37 -4.09 -4.75
N PRO A 73 -2.83 -3.96 -3.49
CA PRO A 73 -1.91 -3.69 -2.40
C PRO A 73 -0.85 -4.79 -2.40
N THR A 74 0.40 -4.36 -2.42
CA THR A 74 1.54 -5.26 -2.24
C THR A 74 1.38 -5.96 -0.88
N VAL A 75 1.88 -7.17 -0.74
CA VAL A 75 1.55 -8.01 0.43
C VAL A 75 2.64 -7.83 1.50
N PRO A 76 2.29 -7.53 2.77
CA PRO A 76 3.24 -7.50 3.88
C PRO A 76 3.96 -8.85 4.06
N ARG A 77 5.18 -8.90 4.58
CA ARG A 77 6.02 -10.10 4.69
C ARG A 77 5.32 -11.18 5.49
N ASP A 78 4.68 -10.80 6.59
CA ASP A 78 3.94 -11.74 7.41
C ASP A 78 2.75 -12.33 6.65
N ALA A 79 2.03 -11.51 5.88
CA ALA A 79 0.97 -11.99 5.01
C ALA A 79 1.51 -12.82 3.83
N MET A 80 2.70 -12.50 3.30
CA MET A 80 3.39 -13.26 2.26
C MET A 80 3.78 -14.65 2.79
N ASP A 81 4.36 -14.71 3.99
CA ASP A 81 4.78 -15.95 4.64
C ASP A 81 3.58 -16.81 5.07
N THR A 82 2.56 -16.21 5.70
CA THR A 82 1.43 -16.94 6.27
C THR A 82 0.36 -17.32 5.25
N ARG A 83 0.08 -16.47 4.25
CA ARG A 83 -1.00 -16.71 3.27
C ARG A 83 -0.50 -17.26 1.94
N TYR A 84 0.63 -16.78 1.43
CA TYR A 84 1.09 -17.12 0.07
C TYR A 84 2.13 -18.24 0.09
N ARG A 85 3.31 -18.02 0.69
CA ARG A 85 4.40 -19.01 0.70
C ARG A 85 3.97 -20.32 1.35
N ARG A 86 3.27 -20.28 2.49
CA ARG A 86 2.76 -21.49 3.14
C ARG A 86 1.82 -22.29 2.24
N LYS A 87 0.95 -21.63 1.47
CA LYS A 87 0.03 -22.30 0.54
C LYS A 87 0.70 -22.73 -0.75
N LEU A 88 1.70 -22.01 -1.22
CA LEU A 88 2.43 -22.32 -2.46
C LEU A 88 3.40 -23.50 -2.29
N HIS A 89 3.91 -23.70 -1.07
CA HIS A 89 4.80 -24.81 -0.72
C HIS A 89 4.05 -26.01 -0.13
N ASP A 90 2.71 -26.02 -0.16
CA ASP A 90 1.94 -27.22 0.19
C ASP A 90 2.17 -28.28 -0.91
N PRO A 91 2.55 -29.53 -0.58
CA PRO A 91 2.86 -30.58 -1.55
C PRO A 91 1.71 -30.91 -2.52
N HIS A 92 0.48 -30.47 -2.24
CA HIS A 92 -0.68 -30.65 -3.13
C HIS A 92 -0.89 -29.52 -4.14
N THR A 93 -0.19 -28.41 -3.97
CA THR A 93 -0.23 -27.25 -4.87
C THR A 93 0.83 -27.41 -5.94
N GLY A 94 0.44 -27.29 -7.21
CA GLY A 94 1.38 -27.36 -8.32
C GLY A 94 2.46 -26.26 -8.27
N ASN A 95 3.46 -26.36 -9.14
CA ASN A 95 4.61 -25.45 -9.18
C ASN A 95 4.30 -23.99 -9.58
N LEU A 96 3.02 -23.65 -9.79
CA LEU A 96 2.57 -22.35 -10.25
C LEU A 96 1.68 -21.69 -9.19
N ALA A 97 1.97 -20.42 -8.93
CA ALA A 97 1.15 -19.57 -8.10
C ALA A 97 -0.19 -19.21 -8.77
N PRO A 98 -1.20 -18.72 -8.02
CA PRO A 98 -2.51 -18.36 -8.58
C PRO A 98 -2.47 -17.36 -9.73
N ASN A 99 -1.42 -16.54 -9.83
CA ASN A 99 -1.19 -15.60 -10.92
C ASN A 99 -0.38 -16.19 -12.11
N GLY A 100 -0.13 -17.50 -12.11
CA GLY A 100 0.62 -18.22 -13.14
C GLY A 100 2.14 -18.00 -13.11
N ARG A 101 2.70 -17.33 -12.10
CA ARG A 101 4.16 -17.27 -11.90
C ARG A 101 4.69 -18.55 -11.22
N PRO A 102 5.95 -18.92 -11.42
CA PRO A 102 6.59 -19.99 -10.65
C PRO A 102 6.43 -19.74 -9.14
N ALA A 103 6.12 -20.78 -8.36
CA ALA A 103 6.10 -20.69 -6.90
C ALA A 103 7.47 -20.27 -6.33
N SER A 104 8.55 -20.61 -7.03
CA SER A 104 9.92 -20.20 -6.69
C SER A 104 10.13 -18.68 -6.68
N ASP A 105 9.39 -17.92 -7.49
CA ASP A 105 9.51 -16.45 -7.55
C ASP A 105 9.14 -15.80 -6.21
N TYR A 106 8.31 -16.47 -5.41
CA TYR A 106 7.86 -15.98 -4.12
C TYR A 106 8.87 -16.27 -3.00
N GLY A 107 9.88 -17.11 -3.23
CA GLY A 107 10.86 -17.53 -2.23
C GLY A 107 10.29 -18.51 -1.19
N VAL A 108 11.14 -18.88 -0.22
CA VAL A 108 10.76 -19.74 0.91
C VAL A 108 10.31 -18.94 2.11
N VAL A 109 9.55 -19.58 3.01
CA VAL A 109 9.10 -18.98 4.27
C VAL A 109 10.31 -18.46 5.05
N GLY A 110 10.27 -17.19 5.45
CA GLY A 110 11.36 -16.54 6.18
C GLY A 110 12.42 -15.89 5.30
N GLU A 111 12.41 -16.09 3.98
CA GLU A 111 13.29 -15.38 3.05
C GLU A 111 12.83 -13.91 2.89
N SER A 112 13.74 -13.01 2.54
CA SER A 112 13.36 -11.62 2.22
C SER A 112 12.38 -11.60 1.03
N VAL A 113 11.33 -10.79 1.12
CA VAL A 113 10.38 -10.63 -0.01
C VAL A 113 11.09 -9.87 -1.11
N SER A 114 11.03 -10.38 -2.34
CA SER A 114 11.59 -9.68 -3.51
C SER A 114 10.98 -8.28 -3.61
N PRO A 115 11.76 -7.23 -3.93
CA PRO A 115 11.25 -5.86 -4.04
C PRO A 115 10.10 -5.72 -5.04
N GLU A 116 9.96 -6.64 -6.00
CA GLU A 116 8.83 -6.69 -6.93
C GLU A 116 7.49 -7.05 -6.27
N PHE A 117 7.53 -7.73 -5.12
CA PHE A 117 6.37 -8.18 -4.36
C PHE A 117 6.28 -7.55 -2.97
N ALA A 118 7.36 -6.93 -2.51
CA ALA A 118 7.41 -6.23 -1.25
C ALA A 118 6.59 -4.94 -1.37
N THR A 119 5.78 -4.68 -0.36
CA THR A 119 5.28 -3.33 -0.16
C THR A 119 6.44 -2.38 0.05
N ILE A 120 6.28 -1.12 -0.36
CA ILE A 120 7.11 0.01 0.12
C ILE A 120 7.17 0.04 1.68
N TRP A 121 6.24 -0.66 2.33
CA TRP A 121 5.94 -0.67 3.75
C TRP A 121 6.57 -1.83 4.54
N ASP A 122 7.22 -2.79 3.89
CA ASP A 122 7.59 -4.07 4.52
C ASP A 122 8.90 -4.07 5.31
N VAL A 123 9.54 -2.91 5.40
CA VAL A 123 10.44 -2.61 6.49
C VAL A 123 9.65 -1.64 7.36
N PRO A 124 9.33 -1.94 8.64
CA PRO A 124 8.89 -0.88 9.53
C PRO A 124 9.94 0.21 9.41
N GLU A 125 9.59 1.32 8.74
CA GLU A 125 10.57 2.36 8.37
C GLU A 125 11.34 2.84 9.60
N SER A 126 10.73 2.66 10.78
CA SER A 126 11.38 2.77 12.06
C SER A 126 10.92 1.67 13.06
N PRO A 127 11.81 1.21 13.96
CA PRO A 127 11.45 0.31 15.05
C PRO A 127 10.41 0.92 16.01
N LEU A 128 10.34 2.25 16.13
CA LEU A 128 9.33 2.95 16.92
C LEU A 128 7.94 2.78 16.30
N ARG A 129 7.81 2.93 14.98
CA ARG A 129 6.55 2.69 14.26
C ARG A 129 6.07 1.27 14.45
N GLY A 130 6.98 0.29 14.35
CA GLY A 130 6.68 -1.12 14.64
C GLY A 130 6.20 -1.36 16.07
N PHE A 131 6.80 -0.66 17.05
CA PHE A 131 6.36 -0.73 18.44
C PHE A 131 4.97 -0.12 18.63
N ILE A 132 4.71 1.07 18.10
CA ILE A 132 3.40 1.74 18.21
C ILE A 132 2.31 0.87 17.60
N LEU A 133 2.52 0.35 16.39
CA LEU A 133 1.56 -0.50 15.70
C LEU A 133 1.27 -1.78 16.50
N ARG A 134 2.30 -2.55 16.86
CA ARG A 134 2.12 -3.88 17.47
C ARG A 134 1.78 -3.86 18.95
N ARG A 135 2.27 -2.87 19.71
CA ARG A 135 2.12 -2.84 21.18
C ARG A 135 1.07 -1.88 21.68
N ILE A 136 0.69 -0.89 20.89
CA ILE A 136 -0.31 0.11 21.31
C ILE A 136 -1.58 -0.08 20.49
N ILE A 137 -1.47 0.01 19.17
CA ILE A 137 -2.66 0.09 18.32
C ILE A 137 -3.35 -1.26 18.15
N GLU A 138 -2.60 -2.31 17.83
CA GLU A 138 -3.14 -3.66 17.66
C GLU A 138 -3.94 -4.15 18.89
N PRO A 139 -3.44 -4.06 20.14
CA PRO A 139 -4.24 -4.46 21.29
C PRO A 139 -5.45 -3.56 21.53
N ILE A 140 -5.38 -2.25 21.26
CA ILE A 140 -6.54 -1.35 21.36
C ILE A 140 -7.59 -1.70 20.31
N TYR A 141 -7.16 -1.96 19.08
CA TYR A 141 -8.03 -2.37 17.99
C TYR A 141 -8.75 -3.69 18.31
N ASP A 142 -8.00 -4.69 18.76
CA ASP A 142 -8.55 -6.00 19.12
C ASP A 142 -9.46 -5.95 20.37
N HIS A 143 -9.15 -5.12 21.38
CA HIS A 143 -9.96 -5.04 22.60
C HIS A 143 -11.19 -4.13 22.48
N VAL A 144 -11.07 -3.02 21.75
CA VAL A 144 -12.10 -1.99 21.69
C VAL A 144 -12.89 -2.12 20.40
N PHE A 145 -12.22 -2.06 19.25
CA PHE A 145 -12.87 -1.96 17.96
C PHE A 145 -13.54 -3.27 17.55
N VAL A 146 -12.82 -4.40 17.64
CA VAL A 146 -13.37 -5.73 17.31
C VAL A 146 -14.57 -6.05 18.23
N ARG A 147 -14.43 -5.83 19.53
CA ARG A 147 -15.55 -6.09 20.48
C ARG A 147 -16.76 -5.18 20.25
N LEU A 148 -16.56 -3.92 19.87
CA LEU A 148 -17.65 -3.01 19.51
C LEU A 148 -18.34 -3.44 18.21
N CYS A 149 -17.58 -3.85 17.20
CA CYS A 149 -18.12 -4.38 15.95
C CYS A 149 -18.88 -5.69 16.16
N ASP A 150 -18.38 -6.59 17.02
CA ASP A 150 -19.06 -7.83 17.39
C ASP A 150 -20.37 -7.55 18.15
N ALA A 151 -20.34 -6.61 19.10
CA ALA A 151 -21.55 -6.18 19.80
C ALA A 151 -22.58 -5.54 18.86
N TYR A 152 -22.13 -4.72 17.91
CA TYR A 152 -22.99 -4.04 16.94
C TYR A 152 -23.60 -5.00 15.90
N SER A 153 -22.80 -5.95 15.41
CA SER A 153 -23.26 -6.98 14.47
C SER A 153 -24.26 -7.94 15.12
N SER A 154 -24.02 -8.29 16.39
CA SER A 154 -24.96 -9.05 17.23
C SER A 154 -26.29 -8.31 17.41
N TYR A 155 -26.27 -7.00 17.69
CA TYR A 155 -27.48 -6.18 17.80
C TYR A 155 -28.28 -6.08 16.49
N ARG A 156 -27.61 -6.16 15.33
CA ARG A 156 -28.26 -6.16 14.01
C ARG A 156 -28.67 -7.54 13.49
N GLY A 157 -28.46 -8.61 14.26
CA GLY A 157 -28.81 -9.98 13.87
C GLY A 157 -28.10 -10.47 12.61
N ARG A 158 -26.95 -9.87 12.25
CA ARG A 158 -26.12 -10.37 11.15
C ARG A 158 -25.19 -11.46 11.69
N PRO A 159 -25.02 -12.58 10.98
CA PRO A 159 -24.02 -13.56 11.37
C PRO A 159 -22.66 -12.86 11.42
N SER A 160 -21.92 -13.10 12.50
CA SER A 160 -20.54 -12.67 12.69
C SER A 160 -19.64 -13.39 11.69
N GLY A 161 -19.84 -13.10 10.41
CA GLY A 161 -18.95 -13.54 9.35
C GLY A 161 -17.66 -12.77 9.52
N ASN A 162 -16.57 -13.52 9.67
CA ASN A 162 -15.17 -13.09 9.63
C ASN A 162 -15.09 -11.65 9.14
N HIS A 163 -15.05 -10.69 10.07
CA HIS A 163 -14.53 -9.38 9.74
C HIS A 163 -13.07 -9.66 9.46
N GLU A 164 -12.75 -9.94 8.19
CA GLU A 164 -11.37 -9.99 7.74
C GLU A 164 -10.72 -8.76 8.33
N LYS A 165 -9.59 -8.97 9.01
CA LYS A 165 -8.75 -7.92 9.60
C LYS A 165 -8.16 -7.03 8.49
N GLU A 166 -8.96 -6.53 7.56
CA GLU A 166 -8.73 -5.25 6.90
C GLU A 166 -8.95 -4.20 7.98
N ILE A 167 -7.97 -4.09 8.87
CA ILE A 167 -7.76 -2.90 9.67
C ILE A 167 -7.77 -1.77 8.64
N TYR A 168 -8.77 -0.88 8.66
CA TYR A 168 -8.85 0.25 7.74
C TYR A 168 -7.50 0.97 7.72
N GLU A 169 -6.69 0.70 6.69
CA GLU A 169 -5.24 0.94 6.73
C GLU A 169 -4.93 2.44 6.67
N GLY A 170 -5.76 3.22 5.98
CA GLY A 170 -5.60 4.68 5.83
C GLY A 170 -5.68 5.48 7.14
N PRO A 171 -6.79 5.44 7.90
CA PRO A 171 -6.95 6.26 9.11
C PRO A 171 -6.02 5.83 10.25
N LEU A 172 -5.69 4.54 10.33
CA LEU A 172 -4.76 4.01 11.33
C LEU A 172 -3.35 4.53 11.09
N ASP A 173 -2.93 4.59 9.82
CA ASP A 173 -1.62 5.08 9.44
C ASP A 173 -1.43 6.56 9.75
N LEU A 174 -2.46 7.37 9.46
CA LEU A 174 -2.47 8.79 9.81
C LEU A 174 -2.31 9.00 11.33
N PHE A 175 -2.97 8.16 12.13
CA PHE A 175 -2.86 8.21 13.58
C PHE A 175 -1.45 7.84 14.06
N VAL A 176 -0.86 6.77 13.51
CA VAL A 176 0.53 6.37 13.82
C VAL A 176 1.50 7.48 13.50
N SER A 177 1.39 8.08 12.31
CA SER A 177 2.25 9.18 11.90
C SER A 177 2.07 10.40 12.80
N ALA A 178 0.83 10.72 13.22
CA ALA A 178 0.58 11.80 14.16
C ALA A 178 1.23 11.53 15.54
N VAL A 179 1.13 10.30 16.05
CA VAL A 179 1.77 9.90 17.32
C VAL A 179 3.30 9.96 17.19
N GLU A 180 3.86 9.49 16.08
CA GLU A 180 5.31 9.54 15.84
C GLU A 180 5.82 10.98 15.76
N CYS A 181 5.08 11.88 15.10
CA CYS A 181 5.38 13.31 15.06
C CYS A 181 5.30 13.96 16.45
N LEU A 182 4.33 13.55 17.27
CA LEU A 182 4.22 14.01 18.64
C LEU A 182 5.40 13.54 19.49
N VAL A 183 5.80 12.26 19.36
CA VAL A 183 6.99 11.72 20.03
C VAL A 183 8.25 12.48 19.61
N ALA A 184 8.39 12.77 18.31
CA ALA A 184 9.48 13.58 17.79
C ALA A 184 9.52 14.98 18.45
N ALA A 185 8.37 15.67 18.53
CA ALA A 185 8.30 16.98 19.16
C ALA A 185 8.60 16.94 20.67
N VAL A 186 8.04 15.97 21.39
CA VAL A 186 8.22 15.79 22.84
C VAL A 186 9.67 15.43 23.18
N SER A 187 10.30 14.59 22.35
CA SER A 187 11.71 14.19 22.54
C SER A 187 12.69 15.37 22.50
N LEU A 188 12.28 16.50 21.90
CA LEU A 188 13.05 17.74 21.83
C LEU A 188 12.68 18.72 22.94
N ALA A 189 11.40 18.80 23.31
CA ALA A 189 10.93 19.68 24.37
C ALA A 189 11.43 19.24 25.76
N VAL A 190 11.42 17.93 26.05
CA VAL A 190 11.83 17.37 27.35
C VAL A 190 13.29 17.74 27.72
N PRO A 191 14.29 17.55 26.84
CA PRO A 191 15.66 18.00 27.06
C PRO A 191 15.77 19.47 27.48
N VAL A 192 15.03 20.36 26.82
CA VAL A 192 15.07 21.80 27.10
C VAL A 192 14.49 22.11 28.47
N ILE A 193 13.36 21.50 28.81
CA ILE A 193 12.73 21.65 30.14
C ILE A 193 13.67 21.14 31.24
N VAL A 194 14.33 20.00 31.03
CA VAL A 194 15.31 19.46 31.99
C VAL A 194 16.47 20.44 32.18
N ILE A 195 17.05 20.97 31.10
CA ILE A 195 18.18 21.92 31.19
C ILE A 195 17.76 23.20 31.94
N LEU A 196 16.55 23.71 31.69
CA LEU A 196 16.05 24.92 32.35
C LEU A 196 15.82 24.73 33.85
N ASN A 197 15.41 23.53 34.29
CA ASN A 197 15.18 23.21 35.70
C ASN A 197 16.45 22.93 36.51
N LEU A 198 17.62 22.79 35.87
CA LEU A 198 18.88 22.60 36.58
C LEU A 198 19.40 23.92 37.14
N ASN A 199 19.79 23.92 38.42
CA ASN A 199 20.19 25.16 39.12
C ASN A 199 21.64 25.57 38.85
N THR A 200 22.55 24.62 38.58
CA THR A 200 23.98 24.92 38.41
C THR A 200 24.42 24.84 36.95
N GLN A 201 25.31 25.74 36.52
CA GLN A 201 25.86 25.71 35.16
C GLN A 201 26.62 24.40 34.86
N LYS A 202 27.32 23.84 35.86
CA LYS A 202 28.00 22.56 35.72
C LYS A 202 27.02 21.41 35.42
N GLN A 203 25.89 21.35 36.12
CA GLN A 203 24.85 20.35 35.82
C GLN A 203 24.23 20.57 34.44
N ARG A 204 23.98 21.82 34.05
CA ARG A 204 23.46 22.15 32.70
C ARG A 204 24.40 21.69 31.60
N LEU A 205 25.71 21.89 31.77
CA LEU A 205 26.72 21.47 30.80
C LEU A 205 26.77 19.94 30.66
N VAL A 206 26.79 19.22 31.78
CA VAL A 206 26.79 17.74 31.78
C VAL A 206 25.50 17.19 31.19
N ALA A 207 24.34 17.76 31.54
CA ALA A 207 23.07 17.33 30.97
C ALA A 207 23.02 17.60 29.46
N ALA A 208 23.47 18.76 29.01
CA ALA A 208 23.50 19.11 27.58
C ALA A 208 24.36 18.12 26.78
N THR A 209 25.56 17.77 27.26
CA THR A 209 26.44 16.81 26.56
C THR A 209 25.83 15.40 26.52
N CYS A 210 25.21 14.93 27.60
CA CYS A 210 24.48 13.66 27.60
C CYS A 210 23.30 13.70 26.62
N LEU A 211 22.54 14.78 26.58
CA LEU A 211 21.38 14.93 25.69
C LEU A 211 21.79 14.97 24.21
N THR A 212 22.92 15.62 23.88
CA THR A 212 23.47 15.61 22.52
C THR A 212 23.89 14.22 22.05
N LEU A 213 24.27 13.31 22.96
CA LEU A 213 24.59 11.92 22.63
C LEU A 213 23.34 11.08 22.38
N VAL A 214 22.23 11.38 23.05
CA VAL A 214 20.95 10.65 22.89
C VAL A 214 20.21 11.09 21.62
N PHE A 215 20.40 12.34 21.20
CA PHE A 215 19.69 12.95 20.07
C PHE A 215 19.75 12.17 18.74
N PRO A 216 20.92 11.65 18.29
CA PRO A 216 21.01 10.90 17.04
C PRO A 216 20.26 9.57 17.12
N PHE A 217 20.21 8.94 18.30
CA PHE A 217 19.46 7.70 18.49
C PHE A 217 17.97 7.93 18.30
N VAL A 218 17.42 9.06 18.78
CA VAL A 218 16.01 9.39 18.55
C VAL A 218 15.74 9.57 17.06
N ALA A 219 16.62 10.27 16.33
CA ALA A 219 16.48 10.45 14.89
C ALA A 219 16.50 9.12 14.11
N LEU A 220 17.33 8.16 14.54
CA LEU A 220 17.39 6.80 13.97
C LEU A 220 16.13 5.97 14.24
N LEU A 221 15.40 6.28 15.31
CA LEU A 221 14.17 5.60 15.69
C LEU A 221 12.92 6.20 15.03
N LEU A 222 13.03 7.28 14.27
CA LEU A 222 11.91 7.95 13.60
C LEU A 222 11.81 7.55 12.13
N SER A 223 10.57 7.42 11.63
CA SER A 223 10.28 7.14 10.23
C SER A 223 10.63 8.32 9.33
N LYS A 224 10.71 8.06 8.02
CA LYS A 224 11.03 9.11 7.03
C LYS A 224 10.00 10.24 7.02
N GLN A 225 8.75 9.95 7.39
CA GLN A 225 7.69 10.96 7.47
C GLN A 225 7.86 11.89 8.69
N ALA A 226 8.36 11.36 9.81
CA ALA A 226 8.55 12.13 11.04
C ALA A 226 9.89 12.89 11.10
N GLN A 227 10.90 12.45 10.34
CA GLN A 227 12.22 13.07 10.30
C GLN A 227 12.23 14.57 9.92
N PRO A 228 11.48 15.04 8.89
CA PRO A 228 11.42 16.46 8.55
C PRO A 228 10.85 17.31 9.70
N ILE A 229 9.81 16.82 10.37
CA ILE A 229 9.20 17.49 11.52
C ILE A 229 10.18 17.54 12.68
N PHE A 230 10.88 16.43 12.96
CA PHE A 230 11.94 16.40 13.96
C PHE A 230 13.05 17.42 13.67
N GLN A 231 13.54 17.48 12.44
CA GLN A 231 14.57 18.45 12.04
C GLN A 231 14.10 19.90 12.17
N LEU A 232 12.88 20.19 11.75
CA LEU A 232 12.30 21.54 11.83
C LEU A 232 12.13 21.96 13.30
N THR A 233 11.65 21.05 14.13
CA THR A 233 11.48 21.29 15.57
C THR A 233 12.83 21.44 16.27
N ALA A 234 13.85 20.66 15.88
CA ALA A 234 15.21 20.78 16.38
C ALA A 234 15.83 22.15 16.03
N GLY A 235 15.63 22.60 14.79
CA GLY A 235 16.06 23.93 14.33
C GLY A 235 15.39 25.05 15.11
N PHE A 236 14.08 24.98 15.32
CA PHE A 236 13.34 25.94 16.14
C PHE A 236 13.91 26.03 17.57
N TRP A 237 14.10 24.88 18.23
CA TRP A 237 14.66 24.85 19.59
C TRP A 237 16.09 25.37 19.67
N ALA A 238 16.94 25.08 18.68
CA ALA A 238 18.29 25.61 18.62
C ALA A 238 18.29 27.15 18.59
N VAL A 239 17.41 27.75 17.78
CA VAL A 239 17.24 29.21 17.73
C VAL A 239 16.75 29.75 19.08
N VAL A 240 15.73 29.13 19.68
CA VAL A 240 15.18 29.54 21.00
C VAL A 240 16.26 29.53 22.08
N VAL A 241 17.10 28.49 22.13
CA VAL A 241 18.17 28.37 23.12
C VAL A 241 19.23 29.48 22.95
N VAL A 242 19.59 29.84 21.71
CA VAL A 242 20.50 30.97 21.44
C VAL A 242 19.88 32.30 21.87
N PHE A 243 18.60 32.51 21.61
CA PHE A 243 17.90 33.72 22.07
C PHE A 243 17.83 33.81 23.60
N LEU A 244 17.52 32.70 24.28
CA LEU A 244 17.46 32.67 25.75
C LEU A 244 18.82 32.87 26.40
N SER A 245 19.90 32.32 25.82
CA SER A 245 21.25 32.50 26.35
C SER A 245 21.74 33.94 26.19
N THR A 246 21.50 34.56 25.03
CA THR A 246 21.86 35.96 24.78
C THR A 246 21.00 36.95 25.57
N ALA A 247 19.72 36.65 25.79
CA ALA A 247 18.83 37.47 26.63
C ALA A 247 19.21 37.42 28.13
N ASN A 248 19.61 36.26 28.65
CA ASN A 248 20.05 36.11 30.04
C ASN A 248 21.43 36.73 30.30
N LEU A 249 22.27 36.91 29.28
CA LEU A 249 23.56 37.61 29.37
C LEU A 249 23.42 39.14 29.53
N ARG A 250 22.23 39.70 29.33
CA ARG A 250 21.94 41.14 29.48
C ARG A 250 21.33 41.52 30.84
N ARG A 251 21.18 40.56 31.76
CA ARG A 251 20.85 40.81 33.17
C ARG A 251 22.06 40.53 34.03
#